data_AF-A0A9E2M3R3-F1
#
_entry.id   AF-A0A9E2M3R3-F1
#
_cell.length_a   1.000
_cell.length_b   1.000
_cell.length_c   1.000
_cell.angle_alpha   90.00
_cell.angle_beta   90.00
_cell.angle_gamma   90.00
#
_symmetry.space_group_name_H-M   'P 1'
#
loop_
_entity.id
_entity.type
_entity.pdbx_description
1 polymer ?
#
loop_
_entity_poly.entity_id
_entity_poly.type
_entity_poly.pdbx_seq_one_letter_code
_entity_poly.pdbx_strand_id
1 'polypeptide(L)'
;MKWRLLLLAGLVGIAYLWTLNFAFLSDDIYGIVNNPEIFKFSWVWQNPTVVLNRLSYFIISNVFGVVPWPFRLMNIGVHLLTVIGVMVLVEKLINKTVAMVAAVLVAVHPLMIESVTWISGNGYSWYGALLVWSLIFYIRAGKSWKQWLISVGLFLAALQFSEKAAVLPGILLVYRWVNDRKRGRYWDLIPYIALSALWLVMNLRGVGARLNYLQAEFNSQAETQSVMKISPLVQTPVALSSYLGLIVWPDKLTLYHSEMSYTKTKFAIMAGVTIIYFLVTLWFLWKRSLVGFWLAWLLIGLSPTLVPLGVAWIVAERYVYFGAIGIFVLISWGLVSLSQKPKWLEAGWTITVIIICLFLIRTMVRNGDWQDQDHLWLAAKRTSPSSPQNHNNLGDLYGRRGDLQPAEWHFKKAIEINPNYADAMHNLANTYVRLGRFDEAIKMYEAALQNKPSLWQSEQQLKIIREYLVTKDGPL
;
A
#
# COMPACT_ATOMS: atom_id res chain seq x y z
N MET A 1 -27.71 -15.86 -7.13
CA MET A 1 -26.23 -15.75 -7.19
C MET A 1 -25.77 -14.89 -8.36
N LYS A 2 -26.30 -15.10 -9.58
CA LYS A 2 -25.91 -14.35 -10.79
C LYS A 2 -26.02 -12.82 -10.67
N TRP A 3 -27.16 -12.28 -10.23
CA TRP A 3 -27.34 -10.81 -10.11
C TRP A 3 -26.37 -10.16 -9.10
N ARG A 4 -26.05 -10.84 -7.99
CA ARG A 4 -25.11 -10.33 -6.97
C ARG A 4 -23.72 -10.14 -7.56
N LEU A 5 -23.27 -11.11 -8.35
CA LEU A 5 -21.99 -11.05 -9.05
C LEU A 5 -21.97 -9.92 -10.09
N LEU A 6 -23.05 -9.76 -10.86
CA LEU A 6 -23.18 -8.67 -11.83
C LEU A 6 -23.16 -7.30 -11.16
N LEU A 7 -23.83 -7.14 -10.01
CA LEU A 7 -23.82 -5.90 -9.24
C LEU A 7 -22.40 -5.57 -8.73
N LEU A 8 -21.70 -6.55 -8.14
CA LEU A 8 -20.34 -6.34 -7.64
C LEU A 8 -19.36 -6.02 -8.77
N ALA A 9 -19.44 -6.75 -9.89
CA ALA A 9 -18.65 -6.46 -11.08
C ALA A 9 -18.98 -5.08 -11.66
N GLY A 10 -20.25 -4.68 -11.67
CA GLY A 10 -20.69 -3.36 -12.11
C GLY A 10 -20.14 -2.24 -11.22
N LEU A 11 -20.17 -2.39 -9.89
CA LEU A 11 -19.64 -1.41 -8.95
C LEU A 11 -18.11 -1.26 -9.05
N VAL A 12 -17.37 -2.38 -9.12
CA VAL A 12 -15.93 -2.36 -9.39
C VAL A 12 -15.66 -1.73 -10.76
N GLY A 13 -16.49 -2.05 -11.76
CA GLY A 13 -16.41 -1.48 -13.08
C GLY A 13 -16.52 0.06 -13.08
N ILE A 14 -17.57 0.58 -12.45
CA ILE A 14 -17.82 2.03 -12.31
C ILE A 14 -16.67 2.70 -11.55
N ALA A 15 -16.20 2.08 -10.47
CA ALA A 15 -15.15 2.65 -9.65
C ALA A 15 -13.80 2.76 -10.40
N TYR A 16 -13.41 1.74 -11.17
CA TYR A 16 -12.02 1.58 -11.61
C TYR A 16 -11.78 1.47 -13.13
N LEU A 17 -12.74 1.05 -13.97
CA LEU A 17 -12.41 0.75 -15.39
C LEU A 17 -11.99 1.99 -16.19
N TRP A 18 -12.46 3.17 -15.82
CA TRP A 18 -12.04 4.42 -16.48
C TRP A 18 -10.58 4.79 -16.18
N THR A 19 -9.97 4.18 -15.15
CA THR A 19 -8.54 4.37 -14.82
C THR A 19 -7.59 3.62 -15.74
N LEU A 20 -8.10 2.78 -16.66
CA LEU A 20 -7.28 2.00 -17.59
C LEU A 20 -6.40 2.89 -18.50
N ASN A 21 -6.83 4.12 -18.77
CA ASN A 21 -6.14 5.07 -19.65
C ASN A 21 -5.11 5.96 -18.93
N PHE A 22 -4.90 5.76 -17.63
CA PHE A 22 -3.96 6.57 -16.86
C PHE A 22 -2.50 6.16 -17.08
N ALA A 23 -1.58 7.09 -16.84
CA ALA A 23 -0.15 6.90 -17.08
C ALA A 23 0.50 5.94 -16.06
N PHE A 24 1.73 5.50 -16.35
CA PHE A 24 2.60 4.89 -15.34
C PHE A 24 3.03 5.93 -14.30
N LEU A 25 3.15 5.51 -13.03
CA LEU A 25 3.37 6.41 -11.90
C LEU A 25 4.40 5.89 -10.91
N SER A 26 5.17 6.80 -10.31
CA SER A 26 6.07 6.48 -9.19
C SER A 26 6.96 5.27 -9.53
N ASP A 27 6.94 4.22 -8.72
CA ASP A 27 7.73 2.99 -8.91
C ASP A 27 7.43 2.26 -10.22
N ASP A 28 6.30 2.50 -10.88
CA ASP A 28 6.00 1.91 -12.19
C ASP A 28 7.03 2.33 -13.25
N ILE A 29 7.55 3.55 -13.13
CA ILE A 29 8.53 4.10 -14.09
C ILE A 29 9.83 3.30 -14.03
N TYR A 30 10.37 3.06 -12.83
CA TYR A 30 11.61 2.31 -12.68
C TYR A 30 11.40 0.80 -12.80
N GLY A 31 10.30 0.27 -12.24
CA GLY A 31 10.04 -1.17 -12.19
C GLY A 31 9.57 -1.77 -13.52
N ILE A 32 8.94 -0.95 -14.38
CA ILE A 32 8.29 -1.39 -15.62
C ILE A 32 8.85 -0.65 -16.84
N VAL A 33 8.72 0.69 -16.87
CA VAL A 33 9.04 1.49 -18.07
C VAL A 33 10.54 1.43 -18.39
N ASN A 34 11.37 1.63 -17.38
CA ASN A 34 12.82 1.70 -17.51
C ASN A 34 13.52 0.37 -17.22
N ASN A 35 12.77 -0.74 -17.13
CA ASN A 35 13.30 -2.04 -16.77
C ASN A 35 13.38 -2.96 -18.01
N PRO A 36 14.53 -3.04 -18.70
CA PRO A 36 14.68 -3.92 -19.86
C PRO A 36 14.63 -5.41 -19.50
N GLU A 37 14.87 -5.78 -18.24
CA GLU A 37 14.85 -7.17 -17.79
C GLU A 37 13.43 -7.74 -17.73
N ILE A 38 12.38 -6.91 -17.73
CA ILE A 38 10.97 -7.34 -17.66
C ILE A 38 10.56 -8.27 -18.82
N PHE A 39 11.28 -8.20 -19.95
CA PHE A 39 11.05 -9.04 -21.13
C PHE A 39 11.82 -10.37 -21.09
N LYS A 40 12.71 -10.59 -20.11
CA LYS A 40 13.57 -11.77 -20.05
C LYS A 40 12.99 -12.80 -19.08
N PHE A 41 12.79 -14.04 -19.55
CA PHE A 41 12.29 -15.11 -18.67
C PHE A 41 13.25 -15.41 -17.51
N SER A 42 14.56 -15.19 -17.70
CA SER A 42 15.56 -15.33 -16.63
C SER A 42 15.32 -14.38 -15.45
N TRP A 43 14.78 -13.17 -15.70
CA TRP A 43 14.45 -12.20 -14.64
C TRP A 43 13.39 -12.72 -13.67
N VAL A 44 12.46 -13.55 -14.15
CA VAL A 44 11.41 -14.16 -13.33
C VAL A 44 12.01 -15.03 -12.21
N TRP A 45 13.11 -15.72 -12.48
CA TRP A 45 13.73 -16.68 -11.55
C TRP A 45 14.86 -16.10 -10.70
N GLN A 46 15.32 -14.88 -10.98
CA GLN A 46 16.39 -14.21 -10.22
C GLN A 46 16.05 -14.01 -8.73
N ASN A 47 14.76 -13.95 -8.38
CA ASN A 47 14.33 -13.91 -6.99
C ASN A 47 13.26 -14.98 -6.70
N PRO A 48 13.62 -16.07 -6.00
CA PRO A 48 12.73 -17.22 -5.77
C PRO A 48 11.56 -16.91 -4.81
N THR A 49 11.54 -15.74 -4.17
CA THR A 49 10.47 -15.36 -3.22
C THR A 49 9.38 -14.50 -3.84
N VAL A 50 9.53 -14.11 -5.12
CA VAL A 50 8.58 -13.24 -5.85
C VAL A 50 8.32 -13.71 -7.28
N VAL A 51 8.46 -15.01 -7.55
CA VAL A 51 8.41 -15.60 -8.91
C VAL A 51 7.07 -15.32 -9.57
N LEU A 52 5.95 -15.54 -8.86
CA LEU A 52 4.61 -15.32 -9.43
C LEU A 52 4.33 -13.85 -9.73
N ASN A 53 4.81 -12.94 -8.87
CA ASN A 53 4.71 -11.51 -9.13
C ASN A 53 5.47 -11.13 -10.40
N ARG A 54 6.74 -11.49 -10.52
CA ARG A 54 7.54 -11.21 -11.72
C ARG A 54 6.99 -11.88 -12.97
N LEU A 55 6.49 -13.11 -12.86
CA LEU A 55 5.85 -13.82 -13.95
C LEU A 55 4.65 -13.05 -14.49
N SER A 56 3.83 -12.44 -13.62
CA SER A 56 2.70 -11.62 -14.05
C SER A 56 3.15 -10.41 -14.89
N TYR A 57 4.20 -9.71 -14.45
CA TYR A 57 4.79 -8.59 -15.19
C TYR A 57 5.40 -9.03 -16.53
N PHE A 58 6.12 -10.15 -16.52
CA PHE A 58 6.74 -10.73 -17.71
C PHE A 58 5.69 -11.10 -18.78
N ILE A 59 4.63 -11.82 -18.39
CA ILE A 59 3.57 -12.24 -19.31
C ILE A 59 2.90 -11.01 -19.93
N ILE A 60 2.49 -10.05 -19.10
CA ILE A 60 1.81 -8.86 -19.58
C ILE A 60 2.69 -8.07 -20.55
N SER A 61 3.96 -7.85 -20.19
CA SER A 61 4.89 -7.07 -21.00
C SER A 61 5.18 -7.76 -22.34
N ASN A 62 5.30 -9.09 -22.37
CA ASN A 62 5.54 -9.83 -23.61
C ASN A 62 4.31 -9.91 -24.53
N VAL A 63 3.10 -9.93 -23.97
CA VAL A 63 1.86 -10.04 -24.76
C VAL A 63 1.38 -8.69 -25.26
N PHE A 64 1.46 -7.65 -24.42
CA PHE A 64 0.86 -6.34 -24.71
C PHE A 64 1.88 -5.21 -24.87
N GLY A 65 3.15 -5.46 -24.58
CA GLY A 65 4.15 -4.40 -24.45
C GLY A 65 4.04 -3.64 -23.12
N VAL A 66 4.84 -2.57 -22.99
CA VAL A 66 4.85 -1.70 -21.81
C VAL A 66 3.82 -0.59 -21.98
N VAL A 67 2.55 -0.95 -21.80
CA VAL A 67 1.41 -0.02 -21.77
C VAL A 67 0.61 -0.20 -20.47
N PRO A 68 0.01 0.86 -19.87
CA PRO A 68 -0.55 0.76 -18.51
C PRO A 68 -1.79 -0.15 -18.37
N TRP A 69 -2.69 -0.13 -19.35
CA TRP A 69 -4.03 -0.70 -19.20
C TRP A 69 -4.08 -2.20 -18.85
N PRO A 70 -3.23 -3.11 -19.39
CA PRO A 70 -3.33 -4.54 -19.07
C PRO A 70 -2.92 -4.82 -17.61
N PHE A 71 -1.92 -4.11 -17.09
CA PHE A 71 -1.50 -4.24 -15.69
C PHE A 71 -2.60 -3.76 -14.74
N ARG A 72 -3.23 -2.62 -15.04
CA ARG A 72 -4.37 -2.11 -14.26
C ARG A 72 -5.57 -3.05 -14.35
N LEU A 73 -5.88 -3.58 -15.54
CA LEU A 73 -6.97 -4.54 -15.72
C LEU A 73 -6.77 -5.80 -14.86
N MET A 74 -5.53 -6.30 -14.76
CA MET A 74 -5.19 -7.40 -13.86
C MET A 74 -5.51 -7.02 -12.40
N ASN A 75 -5.06 -5.86 -11.92
CA ASN A 75 -5.31 -5.42 -10.54
C ASN A 75 -6.81 -5.28 -10.25
N ILE A 76 -7.58 -4.71 -11.19
CA ILE A 76 -9.04 -4.59 -11.08
C ILE A 76 -9.70 -5.98 -11.01
N GLY A 77 -9.26 -6.92 -11.86
CA GLY A 77 -9.73 -8.30 -11.84
C GLY A 77 -9.46 -9.01 -10.51
N VAL A 78 -8.25 -8.83 -9.96
CA VAL A 78 -7.85 -9.38 -8.66
C VAL A 78 -8.62 -8.75 -7.50
N HIS A 79 -8.91 -7.46 -7.59
CA HIS A 79 -9.78 -6.77 -6.63
C HIS A 79 -11.20 -7.34 -6.68
N LEU A 80 -11.76 -7.57 -7.87
CA LEU A 80 -13.05 -8.24 -8.02
C LEU A 80 -13.04 -9.66 -7.43
N LEU A 81 -11.94 -10.41 -7.60
CA LEU A 81 -11.77 -11.72 -6.94
C LEU A 81 -11.76 -11.59 -5.41
N THR A 82 -11.19 -10.52 -4.86
CA THR A 82 -11.23 -10.22 -3.42
C THR A 82 -12.66 -9.92 -2.97
N VAL A 83 -13.36 -9.04 -3.68
CA VAL A 83 -14.76 -8.66 -3.41
C VAL A 83 -15.69 -9.88 -3.39
N ILE A 84 -15.57 -10.74 -4.40
CA ILE A 84 -16.34 -12.00 -4.48
C ILE A 84 -15.94 -12.95 -3.34
N GLY A 85 -14.65 -13.08 -3.06
CA GLY A 85 -14.14 -13.88 -1.95
C GLY A 85 -14.72 -13.44 -0.61
N VAL A 86 -14.72 -12.12 -0.33
CA VAL A 86 -15.31 -11.56 0.90
C VAL A 86 -16.80 -11.87 1.00
N MET A 87 -17.56 -11.72 -0.10
CA MET A 87 -18.97 -12.12 -0.12
C MET A 87 -19.14 -13.60 0.27
N VAL A 88 -18.37 -14.50 -0.35
CA VAL A 88 -18.47 -15.95 -0.11
C VAL A 88 -18.06 -16.31 1.33
N LEU A 89 -16.99 -15.71 1.83
CA LEU A 89 -16.49 -15.94 3.19
C LEU A 89 -17.49 -15.46 4.25
N VAL A 90 -18.00 -14.24 4.10
CA VAL A 90 -18.92 -13.64 5.07
C VAL A 90 -20.30 -14.31 5.02
N GLU A 91 -20.76 -14.75 3.84
CA GLU A 91 -22.03 -15.50 3.72
C GLU A 91 -21.93 -16.83 4.46
N LYS A 92 -20.75 -17.46 4.44
CA LYS A 92 -20.48 -18.71 5.15
C LYS A 92 -20.40 -18.52 6.67
N LEU A 93 -19.87 -17.40 7.15
CA LEU A 93 -19.59 -17.16 8.57
C LEU A 93 -20.70 -16.41 9.30
N ILE A 94 -21.45 -15.53 8.61
CA ILE A 94 -22.47 -14.65 9.21
C ILE A 94 -23.82 -14.87 8.53
N ASN A 95 -24.09 -14.17 7.42
CA ASN A 95 -25.30 -14.37 6.60
C ASN A 95 -25.16 -13.64 5.25
N LYS A 96 -26.07 -13.94 4.32
CA LYS A 96 -26.09 -13.38 2.95
C LYS A 96 -26.18 -11.86 2.87
N THR A 97 -26.85 -11.22 3.83
CA THR A 97 -27.13 -9.78 3.78
C THR A 97 -25.91 -8.98 4.23
N VAL A 98 -25.29 -9.38 5.35
CA VAL A 98 -24.02 -8.80 5.82
C VAL A 98 -22.92 -9.04 4.78
N ALA A 99 -22.90 -10.21 4.15
CA ALA A 99 -21.95 -10.53 3.09
C ALA A 99 -22.05 -9.60 1.89
N MET A 100 -23.27 -9.27 1.47
CA MET A 100 -23.48 -8.36 0.34
C MET A 100 -23.00 -6.95 0.68
N VAL A 101 -23.38 -6.40 1.84
CA VAL A 101 -22.96 -5.06 2.25
C VAL A 101 -21.44 -4.99 2.43
N ALA A 102 -20.82 -6.02 3.04
CA ALA A 102 -19.37 -6.08 3.22
C ALA A 102 -18.61 -6.14 1.90
N ALA A 103 -19.09 -6.94 0.95
CA ALA A 103 -18.49 -7.02 -0.38
C ALA A 103 -18.63 -5.70 -1.16
N VAL A 104 -19.78 -5.02 -1.04
CA VAL A 104 -19.97 -3.68 -1.64
C VAL A 104 -19.03 -2.66 -1.01
N LEU A 105 -18.88 -2.65 0.32
CA LEU A 105 -17.91 -1.78 0.98
C LEU A 105 -16.49 -2.04 0.46
N VAL A 106 -16.04 -3.29 0.42
CA VAL A 106 -14.72 -3.65 -0.15
C VAL A 106 -14.58 -3.16 -1.60
N ALA A 107 -15.63 -3.28 -2.42
CA ALA A 107 -15.61 -2.88 -3.82
C ALA A 107 -15.45 -1.38 -4.03
N VAL A 108 -16.00 -0.56 -3.13
CA VAL A 108 -16.13 0.90 -3.35
C VAL A 108 -15.36 1.75 -2.34
N HIS A 109 -14.68 1.14 -1.37
CA HIS A 109 -14.00 1.91 -0.32
C HIS A 109 -12.73 2.60 -0.84
N PRO A 110 -12.53 3.91 -0.58
CA PRO A 110 -11.39 4.66 -1.10
C PRO A 110 -10.00 4.14 -0.68
N LEU A 111 -9.88 3.52 0.49
CA LEU A 111 -8.62 2.90 0.94
C LEU A 111 -8.09 1.80 0.03
N MET A 112 -8.94 1.21 -0.80
CA MET A 112 -8.50 0.11 -1.67
C MET A 112 -7.69 0.61 -2.87
N ILE A 113 -7.79 1.90 -3.20
CA ILE A 113 -7.30 2.49 -4.45
C ILE A 113 -5.80 2.29 -4.63
N GLU A 114 -5.00 2.52 -3.59
CA GLU A 114 -3.54 2.38 -3.70
C GLU A 114 -3.13 0.94 -4.07
N SER A 115 -3.92 -0.08 -3.71
CA SER A 115 -3.65 -1.48 -4.06
C SER A 115 -4.24 -1.91 -5.40
N VAL A 116 -5.16 -1.12 -5.96
CA VAL A 116 -5.94 -1.47 -7.15
C VAL A 116 -5.53 -0.62 -8.35
N THR A 117 -5.52 0.69 -8.21
CA THR A 117 -5.27 1.66 -9.29
C THR A 117 -3.78 1.84 -9.56
N TRP A 118 -2.94 1.80 -8.52
CA TRP A 118 -1.49 1.81 -8.69
C TRP A 118 -1.01 0.45 -9.22
N ILE A 119 -0.26 0.44 -10.31
CA ILE A 119 0.20 -0.81 -10.93
C ILE A 119 1.16 -1.54 -9.99
N SER A 120 2.18 -0.85 -9.47
CA SER A 120 3.13 -1.43 -8.51
C SER A 120 2.51 -1.77 -7.15
N GLY A 121 1.28 -1.31 -6.88
CA GLY A 121 0.45 -1.73 -5.76
C GLY A 121 -0.07 -3.18 -5.87
N ASN A 122 0.16 -3.87 -6.99
CA ASN A 122 -0.44 -5.18 -7.27
C ASN A 122 -0.15 -6.27 -6.23
N GLY A 123 1.02 -6.23 -5.57
CA GLY A 123 1.37 -7.21 -4.55
C GLY A 123 0.34 -7.29 -3.44
N TYR A 124 -0.26 -6.14 -3.09
CA TYR A 124 -1.24 -6.00 -2.01
C TYR A 124 -2.61 -6.58 -2.36
N SER A 125 -3.11 -6.28 -3.56
CA SER A 125 -4.38 -6.83 -4.03
C SER A 125 -4.29 -8.34 -4.28
N TRP A 126 -3.18 -8.83 -4.84
CA TRP A 126 -2.94 -10.26 -5.06
C TRP A 126 -2.86 -11.06 -3.77
N TYR A 127 -2.02 -10.67 -2.80
CA TYR A 127 -1.94 -11.44 -1.56
C TYR A 127 -3.28 -11.41 -0.81
N GLY A 128 -3.96 -10.25 -0.79
CA GLY A 128 -5.27 -10.13 -0.15
C GLY A 128 -6.30 -11.08 -0.75
N ALA A 129 -6.41 -11.15 -2.07
CA ALA A 129 -7.29 -12.08 -2.77
C ALA A 129 -6.96 -13.55 -2.43
N LEU A 130 -5.68 -13.92 -2.55
CA LEU A 130 -5.21 -15.28 -2.34
C LEU A 130 -5.41 -15.74 -0.89
N LEU A 131 -5.21 -14.86 0.10
CA LEU A 131 -5.47 -15.18 1.50
C LEU A 131 -6.95 -15.40 1.80
N VAL A 132 -7.83 -14.56 1.26
CA VAL A 132 -9.29 -14.74 1.42
C VAL A 132 -9.72 -16.08 0.83
N TRP A 133 -9.26 -16.43 -0.37
CA TRP A 133 -9.59 -17.70 -1.00
C TRP A 133 -8.95 -18.90 -0.31
N SER A 134 -7.71 -18.78 0.16
CA SER A 134 -7.06 -19.81 0.99
C SER A 134 -7.91 -20.10 2.23
N LEU A 135 -8.32 -19.07 2.98
CA LEU A 135 -9.21 -19.24 4.13
C LEU A 135 -10.55 -19.90 3.77
N ILE A 136 -11.19 -19.52 2.65
CA ILE A 136 -12.43 -20.16 2.19
C ILE A 136 -12.22 -21.66 1.97
N PHE A 137 -11.15 -22.06 1.29
CA PHE A 137 -10.83 -23.47 1.03
C PHE A 137 -10.46 -24.21 2.32
N TYR A 138 -9.75 -23.57 3.25
CA TYR A 138 -9.47 -24.13 4.57
C TYR A 138 -10.76 -24.43 5.36
N ILE A 139 -11.70 -23.47 5.37
CA ILE A 139 -12.99 -23.61 6.04
C ILE A 139 -13.81 -24.73 5.39
N ARG A 140 -13.85 -24.75 4.06
CA ARG A 140 -14.59 -25.78 3.30
C ARG A 140 -13.98 -27.16 3.43
N ALA A 141 -12.66 -27.24 3.63
CA ALA A 141 -11.94 -28.50 3.61
C ALA A 141 -12.59 -29.52 4.53
N GLY A 142 -13.01 -29.15 5.76
CA GLY A 142 -13.57 -30.13 6.69
C GLY A 142 -12.59 -31.29 6.90
N LYS A 143 -12.89 -32.45 6.30
CA LYS A 143 -12.00 -33.64 6.22
C LYS A 143 -11.37 -33.89 4.83
N SER A 144 -11.66 -33.08 3.83
CA SER A 144 -11.15 -33.17 2.46
C SER A 144 -9.72 -32.63 2.34
N TRP A 145 -8.76 -33.53 2.16
CA TRP A 145 -7.36 -33.18 1.94
C TRP A 145 -7.14 -32.38 0.66
N LYS A 146 -7.93 -32.62 -0.40
CA LYS A 146 -7.82 -31.90 -1.69
C LYS A 146 -8.08 -30.40 -1.52
N GLN A 147 -9.14 -30.04 -0.80
CA GLN A 147 -9.46 -28.63 -0.54
C GLN A 147 -8.45 -27.99 0.41
N TRP A 148 -7.95 -28.74 1.39
CA TRP A 148 -6.87 -28.27 2.25
C TRP A 148 -5.57 -28.02 1.47
N LEU A 149 -5.20 -28.89 0.53
CA LEU A 149 -4.06 -28.64 -0.35
C LEU A 149 -4.24 -27.43 -1.26
N ILE A 150 -5.45 -27.19 -1.79
CA ILE A 150 -5.74 -25.94 -2.52
C ILE A 150 -5.52 -24.74 -1.63
N SER A 151 -5.98 -24.79 -0.37
CA SER A 151 -5.75 -23.72 0.61
C SER A 151 -4.26 -23.46 0.86
N VAL A 152 -3.47 -24.51 1.07
CA VAL A 152 -2.01 -24.40 1.26
C VAL A 152 -1.34 -23.86 -0.01
N GLY A 153 -1.74 -24.32 -1.19
CA GLY A 153 -1.22 -23.85 -2.48
C GLY A 153 -1.52 -22.37 -2.73
N LEU A 154 -2.73 -21.90 -2.43
CA LEU A 154 -3.10 -20.49 -2.51
C LEU A 154 -2.29 -19.63 -1.52
N PHE A 155 -2.04 -20.15 -0.32
CA PHE A 155 -1.19 -19.46 0.65
C PHE A 155 0.26 -19.36 0.18
N LEU A 156 0.83 -20.46 -0.35
CA LEU A 156 2.16 -20.44 -0.96
C LEU A 156 2.24 -19.44 -2.11
N ALA A 157 1.21 -19.37 -2.95
CA ALA A 157 1.12 -18.37 -4.01
C ALA A 157 1.07 -16.94 -3.43
N ALA A 158 0.34 -16.69 -2.35
CA ALA A 158 0.25 -15.37 -1.71
C ALA A 158 1.62 -14.87 -1.23
N LEU A 159 2.44 -15.75 -0.66
CA LEU A 159 3.81 -15.44 -0.25
C LEU A 159 4.72 -15.00 -1.41
N GLN A 160 4.37 -15.35 -2.66
CA GLN A 160 5.11 -14.93 -3.87
C GLN A 160 4.71 -13.53 -4.38
N PHE A 161 3.72 -12.89 -3.76
CA PHE A 161 3.31 -11.51 -4.08
C PHE A 161 3.66 -10.52 -2.99
N SER A 162 3.63 -10.93 -1.72
CA SER A 162 4.06 -10.08 -0.61
C SER A 162 4.43 -10.92 0.62
N GLU A 163 5.46 -10.45 1.32
CA GLU A 163 5.82 -10.84 2.69
C GLU A 163 4.65 -10.73 3.67
N LYS A 164 3.74 -9.79 3.41
CA LYS A 164 2.57 -9.52 4.25
C LYS A 164 1.57 -10.69 4.24
N ALA A 165 1.70 -11.62 3.30
CA ALA A 165 0.90 -12.83 3.29
C ALA A 165 1.11 -13.71 4.53
N ALA A 166 2.28 -13.63 5.19
CA ALA A 166 2.68 -14.47 6.32
C ALA A 166 1.77 -14.37 7.57
N VAL A 167 0.76 -13.50 7.55
CA VAL A 167 -0.26 -13.30 8.59
C VAL A 167 -1.33 -14.40 8.63
N LEU A 168 -1.51 -15.18 7.55
CA LEU A 168 -2.58 -16.18 7.45
C LEU A 168 -2.58 -17.24 8.57
N PRO A 169 -1.44 -17.81 9.03
CA PRO A 169 -1.43 -18.72 10.17
C PRO A 169 -2.11 -18.12 11.42
N GLY A 170 -1.91 -16.82 11.66
CA GLY A 170 -2.56 -16.09 12.76
C GLY A 170 -4.08 -16.01 12.56
N ILE A 171 -4.54 -15.69 11.35
CA ILE A 171 -5.98 -15.66 11.00
C ILE A 171 -6.61 -17.05 11.20
N LEU A 172 -5.94 -18.11 10.73
CA LEU A 172 -6.43 -19.50 10.88
C LEU A 172 -6.49 -19.92 12.35
N LEU A 173 -5.48 -19.54 13.15
CA LEU A 173 -5.46 -19.81 14.58
C LEU A 173 -6.65 -19.16 15.29
N VAL A 174 -6.91 -17.87 15.05
CA VAL A 174 -8.05 -17.17 15.65
C VAL A 174 -9.38 -17.72 15.14
N TYR A 175 -9.47 -18.03 13.84
CA TYR A 175 -10.66 -18.67 13.28
C TYR A 175 -10.97 -19.99 14.00
N ARG A 176 -9.97 -20.85 14.23
CA ARG A 176 -10.16 -22.10 14.97
C ARG A 176 -10.56 -21.87 16.41
N TRP A 177 -9.90 -20.93 17.09
CA TRP A 177 -10.21 -20.58 18.48
C TRP A 177 -11.69 -20.18 18.66
N VAL A 178 -12.21 -19.39 17.72
CA VAL A 178 -13.58 -18.89 17.74
C VAL A 178 -14.59 -19.96 17.29
N ASN A 179 -14.30 -20.69 16.21
CA ASN A 179 -15.33 -21.45 15.49
C ASN A 179 -15.23 -22.98 15.62
N ASP A 180 -14.07 -23.54 15.96
CA ASP A 180 -13.81 -24.98 15.80
C ASP A 180 -13.54 -25.68 17.14
N ARG A 181 -14.63 -25.94 17.91
CA ARG A 181 -14.56 -26.64 19.21
C ARG A 181 -14.25 -28.15 19.09
N LYS A 182 -14.32 -28.75 17.89
CA LYS A 182 -14.35 -30.21 17.68
C LYS A 182 -13.22 -30.77 16.82
N ARG A 183 -12.52 -29.98 15.98
CA ARG A 183 -11.28 -30.46 15.35
C ARG A 183 -10.19 -30.57 16.41
N GLY A 184 -9.56 -31.76 16.51
CA GLY A 184 -8.52 -32.11 17.48
C GLY A 184 -7.24 -31.26 17.42
N ARG A 185 -6.07 -31.89 17.27
CA ARG A 185 -4.76 -31.19 17.30
C ARG A 185 -4.61 -30.17 16.15
N TYR A 186 -3.72 -29.18 16.31
CA TYR A 186 -3.47 -28.07 15.37
C TYR A 186 -2.52 -28.42 14.20
N TRP A 187 -2.42 -29.70 13.85
CA TRP A 187 -1.43 -30.20 12.88
C TRP A 187 -1.61 -29.67 11.45
N ASP A 188 -2.86 -29.44 11.06
CA ASP A 188 -3.25 -28.81 9.79
C ASP A 188 -2.77 -27.36 9.64
N LEU A 189 -2.33 -26.70 10.72
CA LEU A 189 -1.69 -25.39 10.66
C LEU A 189 -0.17 -25.47 10.39
N ILE A 190 0.47 -26.64 10.61
CA ILE A 190 1.93 -26.77 10.45
C ILE A 190 2.39 -26.30 9.07
N PRO A 191 1.76 -26.70 7.94
CA PRO A 191 2.26 -26.26 6.64
C PRO A 191 2.24 -24.75 6.47
N TYR A 192 1.25 -24.06 7.02
CA TYR A 192 1.19 -22.59 6.95
C TYR A 192 2.31 -21.95 7.77
N ILE A 193 2.57 -22.45 8.98
CA ILE A 193 3.65 -21.96 9.84
C ILE A 193 5.02 -22.25 9.21
N ALA A 194 5.22 -23.48 8.71
CA ALA A 194 6.46 -23.91 8.08
C ALA A 194 6.76 -23.11 6.81
N LEU A 195 5.75 -22.86 5.97
CA LEU A 195 5.90 -22.03 4.77
C LEU A 195 6.20 -20.57 5.11
N SER A 196 5.54 -19.98 6.13
CA SER A 196 5.90 -18.63 6.62
C SER A 196 7.35 -18.58 7.11
N ALA A 197 7.77 -19.57 7.89
CA ALA A 197 9.13 -19.64 8.43
C ALA A 197 10.18 -19.83 7.32
N LEU A 198 9.93 -20.74 6.38
CA LEU A 198 10.80 -20.96 5.23
C LEU A 198 10.93 -19.69 4.38
N TRP A 199 9.81 -19.04 4.07
CA TRP A 199 9.81 -17.79 3.33
C TRP A 199 10.61 -16.71 4.06
N LEU A 200 10.43 -16.57 5.38
CA LEU A 200 11.20 -15.62 6.19
C LEU A 200 12.71 -15.91 6.08
N VAL A 201 13.12 -17.17 6.27
CA VAL A 201 14.53 -17.61 6.17
C VAL A 201 15.13 -17.31 4.81
N MET A 202 14.38 -17.54 3.72
CA MET A 202 14.85 -17.23 2.35
C MET A 202 15.11 -15.73 2.16
N ASN A 203 14.33 -14.86 2.83
CA ASN A 203 14.49 -13.42 2.74
C ASN A 203 15.46 -12.83 3.77
N LEU A 204 15.88 -13.58 4.81
CA LEU A 204 16.87 -13.12 5.79
C LEU A 204 18.21 -12.72 5.14
N ARG A 205 18.59 -13.39 4.04
CA ARG A 205 19.82 -13.07 3.29
C ARG A 205 19.82 -11.66 2.69
N GLY A 206 18.65 -11.09 2.40
CA GLY A 206 18.50 -9.74 1.85
C GLY A 206 18.47 -8.63 2.91
N VAL A 207 18.34 -8.98 4.19
CA VAL A 207 18.17 -8.00 5.28
C VAL A 207 19.41 -7.11 5.42
N GLY A 208 20.62 -7.66 5.31
CA GLY A 208 21.86 -6.86 5.38
C GLY A 208 21.95 -5.80 4.28
N ALA A 209 21.67 -6.19 3.03
CA ALA A 209 21.63 -5.24 1.91
C ALA A 209 20.51 -4.20 2.07
N ARG A 210 19.33 -4.61 2.58
CA ARG A 210 18.22 -3.70 2.87
C ARG A 210 18.56 -2.72 3.99
N LEU A 211 19.22 -3.17 5.06
CA LEU A 211 19.68 -2.31 6.15
C LEU A 211 20.71 -1.31 5.64
N ASN A 212 21.68 -1.73 4.83
CA ASN A 212 22.68 -0.84 4.23
C ASN A 212 22.03 0.20 3.29
N TYR A 213 21.09 -0.23 2.44
CA TYR A 213 20.32 0.67 1.58
C TYR A 213 19.53 1.69 2.41
N LEU A 214 18.78 1.21 3.40
CA LEU A 214 18.01 2.06 4.30
C LEU A 214 18.91 2.99 5.11
N GLN A 215 20.13 2.56 5.48
CA GLN A 215 21.08 3.38 6.22
C GLN A 215 21.77 4.43 5.35
N ALA A 216 22.05 4.12 4.08
CA ALA A 216 22.50 5.10 3.09
C ALA A 216 21.39 6.13 2.80
N GLU A 217 20.15 5.68 2.64
CA GLU A 217 18.98 6.54 2.51
C GLU A 217 18.75 7.37 3.80
N PHE A 218 18.92 6.77 4.98
CA PHE A 218 18.82 7.42 6.29
C PHE A 218 19.90 8.49 6.51
N ASN A 219 21.14 8.26 6.09
CA ASN A 219 22.21 9.26 6.16
C ASN A 219 21.92 10.47 5.24
N SER A 220 21.22 10.24 4.11
CA SER A 220 20.67 11.30 3.26
C SER A 220 19.35 11.93 3.77
N GLN A 221 18.79 11.41 4.88
CA GLN A 221 17.48 11.78 5.45
C GLN A 221 17.56 12.09 6.96
N ALA A 222 18.75 12.46 7.45
CA ALA A 222 19.13 12.35 8.86
C ALA A 222 18.30 13.18 9.86
N GLU A 223 17.46 14.12 9.42
CA GLU A 223 16.65 14.92 10.34
C GLU A 223 15.12 14.75 10.24
N THR A 224 14.55 14.31 9.11
CA THR A 224 13.09 14.44 8.95
C THR A 224 12.23 13.19 9.10
N GLN A 225 12.77 11.96 9.15
CA GLN A 225 11.92 10.78 9.42
C GLN A 225 12.72 9.59 9.95
N SER A 226 12.93 9.57 11.26
CA SER A 226 13.59 8.46 11.98
C SER A 226 12.70 7.22 12.13
N VAL A 227 11.96 6.80 11.09
CA VAL A 227 10.97 5.70 11.16
C VAL A 227 11.62 4.37 11.59
N MET A 228 12.89 4.14 11.26
CA MET A 228 13.63 2.94 11.71
C MET A 228 13.95 2.90 13.21
N LYS A 229 13.79 4.00 13.95
CA LYS A 229 14.03 4.07 15.42
C LYS A 229 12.77 4.40 16.22
N ILE A 230 11.60 4.54 15.58
CA ILE A 230 10.36 4.83 16.30
C ILE A 230 9.96 3.58 17.07
N SER A 231 9.88 3.70 18.41
CA SER A 231 9.41 2.62 19.27
C SER A 231 8.03 2.11 18.80
N PRO A 232 7.77 0.79 18.82
CA PRO A 232 6.43 0.24 18.57
C PRO A 232 5.34 0.87 19.43
N LEU A 233 5.70 1.41 20.60
CA LEU A 233 4.79 2.14 21.51
C LEU A 233 4.30 3.47 20.93
N VAL A 234 5.00 4.04 19.94
CA VAL A 234 4.58 5.23 19.19
C VAL A 234 3.99 4.83 17.84
N GLN A 235 4.67 3.92 17.13
CA GLN A 235 4.24 3.46 15.81
C GLN A 235 2.85 2.82 15.84
N THR A 236 2.59 1.93 16.80
CA THR A 236 1.32 1.19 16.86
C THR A 236 0.12 2.10 17.10
N PRO A 237 0.15 3.01 18.10
CA PRO A 237 -0.92 3.97 18.26
C PRO A 237 -1.18 4.85 17.04
N VAL A 238 -0.09 5.30 16.40
CA VAL A 238 -0.19 6.15 15.22
C VAL A 238 -0.79 5.40 14.05
N ALA A 239 -0.27 4.22 13.73
CA ALA A 239 -0.75 3.39 12.64
C ALA A 239 -2.21 2.98 12.83
N LEU A 240 -2.54 2.33 13.95
CA LEU A 240 -3.87 1.76 14.17
C LEU A 240 -4.94 2.84 14.18
N SER A 241 -4.71 3.95 14.89
CA SER A 241 -5.69 5.03 14.95
C SER A 241 -5.86 5.73 13.60
N SER A 242 -4.78 5.89 12.83
CA SER A 242 -4.85 6.49 11.50
C SER A 242 -5.63 5.60 10.53
N TYR A 243 -5.38 4.28 10.52
CA TYR A 243 -6.15 3.37 9.67
C TYR A 243 -7.63 3.31 10.06
N LEU A 244 -7.96 3.26 11.36
CA LEU A 244 -9.36 3.32 11.80
C LEU A 244 -10.02 4.64 11.38
N GLY A 245 -9.31 5.76 11.50
CA GLY A 245 -9.75 7.07 11.04
C GLY A 245 -10.03 7.08 9.54
N LEU A 246 -9.11 6.59 8.72
CA LEU A 246 -9.28 6.52 7.27
C LEU A 246 -10.42 5.57 6.87
N ILE A 247 -10.60 4.44 7.56
CA ILE A 247 -11.70 3.49 7.30
C ILE A 247 -13.06 4.14 7.55
N VAL A 248 -13.19 4.99 8.56
CA VAL A 248 -14.47 5.65 8.87
C VAL A 248 -14.64 6.93 8.05
N TRP A 249 -13.57 7.69 7.83
CA TRP A 249 -13.56 9.00 7.18
C TRP A 249 -12.35 9.17 6.24
N PRO A 250 -12.42 8.66 5.01
CA PRO A 250 -11.29 8.63 4.06
C PRO A 250 -11.06 9.98 3.35
N ASP A 251 -10.77 11.04 4.11
CA ASP A 251 -10.52 12.38 3.56
C ASP A 251 -9.05 12.60 3.15
N LYS A 252 -8.11 12.24 4.03
CA LYS A 252 -6.66 12.50 3.91
C LYS A 252 -5.89 11.36 3.27
N LEU A 253 -6.40 10.84 2.16
CA LEU A 253 -5.75 9.81 1.36
C LEU A 253 -4.55 10.40 0.60
N THR A 254 -3.43 9.71 0.60
CA THR A 254 -2.16 10.13 -0.01
C THR A 254 -1.22 8.95 -0.19
N LEU A 255 -0.30 9.05 -1.18
CA LEU A 255 0.76 8.06 -1.36
C LEU A 255 1.72 8.01 -0.15
N TYR A 256 1.94 9.17 0.48
CA TYR A 256 2.86 9.32 1.60
C TYR A 256 2.16 9.98 2.78
N HIS A 257 2.06 9.30 3.92
CA HIS A 257 1.62 9.92 5.17
C HIS A 257 2.84 10.40 5.96
N SER A 258 3.37 11.56 5.58
CA SER A 258 4.59 12.11 6.19
C SER A 258 4.35 13.01 7.40
N GLU A 259 3.12 13.48 7.60
CA GLU A 259 2.74 14.40 8.68
C GLU A 259 2.65 13.67 10.02
N MET A 260 3.80 13.50 10.66
CA MET A 260 3.95 12.65 11.86
C MET A 260 4.28 13.46 13.12
N SER A 261 3.90 14.75 13.14
CA SER A 261 3.96 15.60 14.32
C SER A 261 2.59 15.65 15.01
N TYR A 262 2.57 15.24 16.28
CA TYR A 262 1.37 15.19 17.08
C TYR A 262 1.58 15.95 18.39
N THR A 263 0.58 16.75 18.79
CA THR A 263 0.54 17.29 20.15
C THR A 263 0.44 16.13 21.15
N LYS A 264 0.93 16.34 22.38
CA LYS A 264 0.83 15.34 23.46
C LYS A 264 -0.61 14.85 23.65
N THR A 265 -1.58 15.75 23.57
CA THR A 265 -3.02 15.43 23.66
C THR A 265 -3.49 14.55 22.51
N LYS A 266 -3.15 14.90 21.26
CA LYS A 266 -3.54 14.11 20.09
C LYS A 266 -2.93 12.70 20.15
N PHE A 267 -1.66 12.59 20.53
CA PHE A 267 -1.02 11.29 20.72
C PHE A 267 -1.67 10.48 21.85
N ALA A 268 -2.01 11.10 22.99
CA ALA A 268 -2.70 10.43 24.09
C ALA A 268 -4.07 9.86 23.66
N ILE A 269 -4.82 10.58 22.82
CA ILE A 269 -6.07 10.08 22.24
C ILE A 269 -5.80 8.85 21.36
N MET A 270 -4.80 8.89 20.49
CA MET A 270 -4.43 7.76 19.62
C MET A 270 -4.01 6.52 20.44
N ALA A 271 -3.24 6.73 21.51
CA ALA A 271 -2.88 5.67 22.44
C ALA A 271 -4.10 5.09 23.16
N GLY A 272 -5.02 5.95 23.63
CA GLY A 272 -6.28 5.54 24.25
C GLY A 272 -7.16 4.70 23.31
N VAL A 273 -7.36 5.15 22.07
CA VAL A 273 -8.09 4.41 21.02
C VAL A 273 -7.47 3.02 20.81
N THR A 274 -6.15 2.96 20.77
CA THR A 274 -5.41 1.71 20.57
C THR A 274 -5.61 0.75 21.73
N ILE A 275 -5.43 1.22 22.97
CA ILE A 275 -5.65 0.40 24.17
C ILE A 275 -7.09 -0.12 24.21
N ILE A 276 -8.07 0.75 23.97
CA ILE A 276 -9.49 0.37 23.93
C ILE A 276 -9.73 -0.69 22.85
N TYR A 277 -9.20 -0.49 21.65
CA TYR A 277 -9.33 -1.46 20.55
C TYR A 277 -8.78 -2.84 20.93
N PHE A 278 -7.58 -2.89 21.54
CA PHE A 278 -6.98 -4.14 22.02
C PHE A 278 -7.84 -4.80 23.10
N LEU A 279 -8.28 -4.05 24.11
CA LEU A 279 -9.11 -4.59 25.20
C LEU A 279 -10.46 -5.13 24.69
N VAL A 280 -11.12 -4.41 23.79
CA VAL A 280 -12.37 -4.84 23.17
C VAL A 280 -12.15 -6.10 22.33
N THR A 281 -11.07 -6.14 21.55
CA THR A 281 -10.69 -7.33 20.77
C THR A 281 -10.48 -8.54 21.67
N LEU A 282 -9.68 -8.40 22.73
CA LEU A 282 -9.41 -9.47 23.69
C LEU A 282 -10.68 -9.94 24.40
N TRP A 283 -11.55 -9.03 24.81
CA TRP A 283 -12.83 -9.36 25.44
C TRP A 283 -13.73 -10.21 24.52
N PHE A 284 -13.85 -9.84 23.25
CA PHE A 284 -14.64 -10.63 22.29
C PHE A 284 -13.97 -11.94 21.89
N LEU A 285 -12.63 -12.01 21.87
CA LEU A 285 -11.88 -13.26 21.66
C LEU A 285 -12.02 -14.21 22.85
N TRP A 286 -12.02 -13.69 24.07
CA TRP A 286 -12.30 -14.44 25.30
C TRP A 286 -13.70 -15.06 25.25
N LYS A 287 -14.68 -14.28 24.78
CA LYS A 287 -16.04 -14.76 24.51
C LYS A 287 -16.16 -15.69 23.30
N ARG A 288 -15.05 -15.93 22.57
CA ARG A 288 -15.01 -16.72 21.33
C ARG A 288 -16.06 -16.27 20.32
N SER A 289 -16.19 -14.96 20.15
CA SER A 289 -17.16 -14.35 19.24
C SER A 289 -16.57 -14.14 17.84
N LEU A 290 -17.41 -14.26 16.81
CA LEU A 290 -17.06 -13.81 15.45
C LEU A 290 -16.73 -12.32 15.39
N VAL A 291 -17.27 -11.50 16.31
CA VAL A 291 -16.85 -10.08 16.44
C VAL A 291 -15.37 -10.00 16.81
N GLY A 292 -14.91 -10.87 17.73
CA GLY A 292 -13.50 -10.92 18.13
C GLY A 292 -12.60 -11.39 17.00
N PHE A 293 -13.06 -12.34 16.17
CA PHE A 293 -12.35 -12.76 14.96
C PHE A 293 -12.13 -11.60 13.98
N TRP A 294 -13.18 -10.84 13.66
CA TRP A 294 -13.08 -9.72 12.72
C TRP A 294 -12.34 -8.51 13.28
N LEU A 295 -12.36 -8.28 14.60
CA LEU A 295 -11.51 -7.28 15.24
C LEU A 295 -10.02 -7.69 15.21
N ALA A 296 -9.73 -8.96 15.51
CA ALA A 296 -8.36 -9.49 15.45
C ALA A 296 -7.81 -9.49 14.02
N TRP A 297 -8.67 -9.62 13.01
CA TRP A 297 -8.29 -9.59 11.60
C TRP A 297 -7.50 -8.34 11.23
N LEU A 298 -7.89 -7.15 11.71
CA LEU A 298 -7.15 -5.91 11.47
C LEU A 298 -5.75 -5.97 12.10
N LEU A 299 -5.65 -6.37 13.36
CA LEU A 299 -4.36 -6.43 14.09
C LEU A 299 -3.40 -7.44 13.47
N ILE A 300 -3.91 -8.62 13.11
CA ILE A 300 -3.13 -9.66 12.46
C ILE A 300 -2.72 -9.21 11.06
N GLY A 301 -3.63 -8.64 10.28
CA GLY A 301 -3.33 -8.11 8.94
C GLY A 301 -2.29 -6.99 8.95
N LEU A 302 -2.31 -6.12 9.96
CA LEU A 302 -1.32 -5.05 10.14
C LEU A 302 -0.03 -5.50 10.82
N SER A 303 0.02 -6.69 11.42
CA SER A 303 1.17 -7.13 12.21
C SER A 303 2.54 -7.01 11.51
N PRO A 304 2.70 -7.28 10.19
CA PRO A 304 3.99 -7.10 9.51
C PRO A 304 4.44 -5.64 9.42
N THR A 305 3.53 -4.70 9.64
CA THR A 305 3.80 -3.25 9.62
C THR A 305 3.88 -2.62 11.02
N LEU A 306 3.58 -3.40 12.05
CA LEU A 306 3.63 -2.99 13.46
C LEU A 306 4.86 -3.57 14.19
N VAL A 307 5.65 -4.41 13.53
CA VAL A 307 6.90 -4.95 14.09
C VAL A 307 7.94 -3.84 14.27
N PRO A 308 8.84 -3.96 15.27
CA PRO A 308 10.00 -3.08 15.46
C PRO A 308 11.08 -3.25 14.37
N LEU A 309 10.72 -3.74 13.20
CA LEU A 309 11.60 -3.86 12.04
C LEU A 309 11.27 -2.69 11.13
N GLY A 310 12.22 -1.77 10.95
CA GLY A 310 12.01 -0.50 10.27
C GLY A 310 11.18 -0.61 8.98
N VAL A 311 10.02 0.05 8.97
CA VAL A 311 9.17 0.22 7.79
C VAL A 311 9.48 1.55 7.12
N ALA A 312 9.32 1.64 5.80
CA ALA A 312 9.51 2.90 5.08
C ALA A 312 8.46 3.95 5.49
N TRP A 313 7.26 3.51 5.85
CA TRP A 313 6.12 4.37 6.20
C TRP A 313 5.35 3.75 7.36
N ILE A 314 4.97 4.54 8.37
CA ILE A 314 4.10 4.05 9.46
C ILE A 314 2.68 3.83 8.95
N VAL A 315 2.21 4.74 8.09
CA VAL A 315 0.89 4.70 7.46
C VAL A 315 1.07 4.70 5.95
N ALA A 316 0.52 3.69 5.29
CA ALA A 316 0.35 3.61 3.85
C ALA A 316 -0.95 2.83 3.57
N GLU A 317 -1.84 3.36 2.75
CA GLU A 317 -3.19 2.80 2.56
C GLU A 317 -3.12 1.34 2.09
N ARG A 318 -2.19 1.02 1.20
CA ARG A 318 -1.92 -0.33 0.71
C ARG A 318 -1.63 -1.34 1.83
N TYR A 319 -1.05 -0.93 2.95
CA TYR A 319 -0.73 -1.85 4.06
C TYR A 319 -1.96 -2.41 4.77
N VAL A 320 -3.06 -1.67 4.77
CA VAL A 320 -4.29 -2.09 5.44
C VAL A 320 -5.27 -2.80 4.51
N TYR A 321 -4.97 -2.97 3.22
CA TYR A 321 -5.88 -3.57 2.23
C TYR A 321 -6.56 -4.85 2.73
N PHE A 322 -5.78 -5.84 3.19
CA PHE A 322 -6.32 -7.08 3.76
C PHE A 322 -6.93 -6.86 5.15
N GLY A 323 -6.29 -6.08 6.02
CA GLY A 323 -6.73 -5.86 7.40
C GLY A 323 -8.08 -5.12 7.51
N ALA A 324 -8.35 -4.17 6.61
CA ALA A 324 -9.55 -3.35 6.58
C ALA A 324 -10.82 -4.18 6.35
N ILE A 325 -10.71 -5.34 5.67
CA ILE A 325 -11.83 -6.27 5.44
C ILE A 325 -12.55 -6.61 6.75
N GLY A 326 -11.80 -6.85 7.85
CA GLY A 326 -12.42 -7.16 9.14
C GLY A 326 -13.30 -6.04 9.67
N ILE A 327 -12.85 -4.79 9.56
CA ILE A 327 -13.64 -3.63 9.97
C ILE A 327 -14.83 -3.40 9.03
N PHE A 328 -14.66 -3.57 7.72
CA PHE A 328 -15.78 -3.48 6.77
C PHE A 328 -16.88 -4.49 7.08
N VAL A 329 -16.52 -5.72 7.47
CA VAL A 329 -17.50 -6.73 7.89
C VAL A 329 -18.23 -6.31 9.16
N LEU A 330 -17.52 -5.76 10.15
CA LEU A 330 -18.14 -5.28 11.40
C LEU A 330 -19.08 -4.09 11.17
N ILE A 331 -18.66 -3.11 10.35
CA ILE A 331 -19.51 -1.98 9.94
C ILE A 331 -20.76 -2.50 9.22
N SER A 332 -20.58 -3.41 8.27
CA SER A 332 -21.69 -4.03 7.53
C SER A 332 -22.65 -4.76 8.45
N TRP A 333 -22.13 -5.51 9.43
CA TRP A 333 -22.96 -6.21 10.40
C TRP A 333 -23.75 -5.23 11.27
N GLY A 334 -23.12 -4.14 11.73
CA GLY A 334 -23.80 -3.06 12.46
C GLY A 334 -24.92 -2.41 11.65
N LEU A 335 -24.62 -2.00 10.41
CA LEU A 335 -25.58 -1.37 9.49
C LEU A 335 -26.77 -2.29 9.20
N VAL A 336 -26.52 -3.56 8.88
CA VAL A 336 -27.59 -4.54 8.62
C VAL A 336 -28.42 -4.80 9.88
N SER A 337 -27.79 -4.91 11.05
CA SER A 337 -28.50 -5.13 12.31
C SER A 337 -29.40 -3.95 12.68
N LEU A 338 -28.97 -2.72 12.39
CA LEU A 338 -29.79 -1.51 12.55
C LEU A 338 -30.96 -1.52 11.56
N SER A 339 -30.68 -1.84 10.30
CA SER A 339 -31.64 -1.86 9.18
C SER A 339 -32.62 -3.04 9.20
N GLN A 340 -32.57 -3.88 10.24
CA GLN A 340 -33.53 -4.96 10.49
C GLN A 340 -34.49 -4.65 11.65
N LYS A 341 -34.25 -3.58 12.41
CA LYS A 341 -35.15 -3.17 13.49
C LYS A 341 -36.38 -2.46 12.89
N PRO A 342 -37.62 -2.79 13.28
CA PRO A 342 -38.83 -2.18 12.70
C PRO A 342 -38.81 -0.64 12.70
N LYS A 343 -38.35 -0.05 13.80
CA LYS A 343 -38.21 1.42 13.96
C LYS A 343 -37.24 2.06 12.95
N TRP A 344 -36.25 1.31 12.45
CA TRP A 344 -35.13 1.82 11.67
C TRP A 344 -35.00 1.14 10.30
N LEU A 345 -36.00 0.37 9.85
CA LEU A 345 -35.87 -0.46 8.65
C LEU A 345 -35.52 0.39 7.42
N GLU A 346 -36.38 1.35 7.07
CA GLU A 346 -36.20 2.21 5.89
C GLU A 346 -35.03 3.18 6.07
N ALA A 347 -34.96 3.84 7.22
CA ALA A 347 -33.89 4.80 7.53
C ALA A 347 -32.51 4.13 7.52
N GLY A 348 -32.38 2.92 8.08
CA GLY A 348 -31.13 2.18 8.14
C GLY A 348 -30.62 1.77 6.75
N TRP A 349 -31.51 1.27 5.89
CA TRP A 349 -31.15 0.96 4.50
C TRP A 349 -30.81 2.22 3.70
N THR A 350 -31.54 3.31 3.91
CA THR A 350 -31.25 4.61 3.29
C THR A 350 -29.85 5.11 3.68
N ILE A 351 -29.51 5.09 4.97
CA ILE A 351 -28.18 5.46 5.47
C ILE A 351 -27.10 4.57 4.85
N THR A 352 -27.34 3.26 4.78
CA THR A 352 -26.39 2.30 4.20
C THR A 352 -26.11 2.62 2.73
N VAL A 353 -27.15 2.92 1.94
CA VAL A 353 -27.01 3.31 0.53
C VAL A 353 -26.26 4.63 0.40
N ILE A 354 -26.58 5.64 1.24
CA ILE A 354 -25.87 6.93 1.23
C ILE A 354 -24.38 6.73 1.50
N ILE A 355 -23.99 5.94 2.51
CA ILE A 355 -22.59 5.66 2.82
C ILE A 355 -21.89 5.00 1.62
N ILE A 356 -22.52 4.00 0.99
CA ILE A 356 -21.99 3.32 -0.18
C ILE A 356 -21.79 4.29 -1.35
N CYS A 357 -22.76 5.16 -1.62
CA CYS A 357 -22.67 6.16 -2.68
C CYS A 357 -21.56 7.19 -2.38
N LEU A 358 -21.44 7.67 -1.15
CA LEU A 358 -20.39 8.60 -0.75
C LEU A 358 -18.99 7.98 -0.90
N PHE A 359 -18.82 6.71 -0.51
CA PHE A 359 -17.56 5.99 -0.71
C PHE A 359 -17.27 5.75 -2.18
N LEU A 360 -18.25 5.38 -3.00
CA LEU A 360 -18.07 5.23 -4.44
C LEU A 360 -17.64 6.55 -5.09
N ILE A 361 -18.32 7.65 -4.77
CA ILE A 361 -17.96 9.00 -5.27
C ILE A 361 -16.56 9.38 -4.81
N ARG A 362 -16.24 9.21 -3.53
CA ARG A 362 -14.91 9.51 -3.00
C ARG A 362 -13.83 8.66 -3.67
N THR A 363 -14.15 7.41 -4.01
CA THR A 363 -13.25 6.49 -4.72
C THR A 363 -12.99 6.97 -6.14
N MET A 364 -14.02 7.36 -6.87
CA MET A 364 -13.89 7.92 -8.21
C MET A 364 -13.07 9.22 -8.18
N VAL A 365 -13.33 10.13 -7.23
CA VAL A 365 -12.53 11.35 -7.06
C VAL A 365 -11.07 11.03 -6.76
N ARG A 366 -10.81 10.10 -5.82
CA ARG A 366 -9.44 9.70 -5.45
C ARG A 366 -8.71 9.02 -6.61
N ASN A 367 -9.40 8.27 -7.47
CA ASN A 367 -8.79 7.70 -8.66
C ASN A 367 -8.22 8.78 -9.59
N GLY A 368 -8.85 9.97 -9.68
CA GLY A 368 -8.31 11.10 -10.44
C GLY A 368 -6.91 11.55 -9.98
N ASP A 369 -6.57 11.38 -8.69
CA ASP A 369 -5.23 11.69 -8.18
C ASP A 369 -4.16 10.73 -8.77
N TRP A 370 -4.56 9.56 -9.28
CA TRP A 370 -3.70 8.54 -9.87
C TRP A 370 -3.70 8.57 -11.40
N GLN A 371 -4.09 9.69 -12.00
CA GLN A 371 -4.14 9.85 -13.45
C GLN A 371 -2.74 9.96 -14.08
N ASP A 372 -1.89 10.80 -13.51
CA ASP A 372 -0.50 11.03 -13.90
C ASP A 372 0.30 11.60 -12.73
N GLN A 373 1.63 11.76 -12.92
CA GLN A 373 2.51 12.18 -11.83
C GLN A 373 2.13 13.55 -11.29
N ASP A 374 1.66 14.44 -12.15
CA ASP A 374 1.35 15.81 -11.77
C ASP A 374 0.15 15.84 -10.83
N HIS A 375 -0.92 15.11 -11.16
CA HIS A 375 -2.10 14.98 -10.30
C HIS A 375 -1.74 14.35 -8.94
N LEU A 376 -0.88 13.34 -8.95
CA LEU A 376 -0.48 12.62 -7.74
C LEU A 376 0.26 13.52 -6.75
N TRP A 377 1.22 14.33 -7.24
CA TRP A 377 2.01 15.23 -6.40
C TRP A 377 1.21 16.47 -5.96
N LEU A 378 0.31 16.97 -6.82
CA LEU A 378 -0.64 18.03 -6.42
C LEU A 378 -1.61 17.56 -5.34
N ALA A 379 -2.06 16.30 -5.39
CA ALA A 379 -2.87 15.71 -4.33
C ALA A 379 -2.07 15.57 -3.02
N ALA A 380 -0.85 15.04 -3.09
CA ALA A 380 0.04 14.88 -1.93
C ALA A 380 0.39 16.21 -1.24
N LYS A 381 0.48 17.32 -1.99
CA LYS A 381 0.62 18.68 -1.42
C LYS A 381 -0.42 19.02 -0.35
N ARG A 382 -1.66 18.54 -0.50
CA ARG A 382 -2.76 18.87 0.43
C ARG A 382 -2.66 18.11 1.76
N THR A 383 -2.06 16.93 1.74
CA THR A 383 -2.01 16.00 2.87
C THR A 383 -0.64 15.93 3.53
N SER A 384 0.40 16.34 2.81
CA SER A 384 1.81 16.18 3.18
C SER A 384 2.66 17.41 2.84
N PRO A 385 2.24 18.61 3.28
CA PRO A 385 2.93 19.86 2.95
C PRO A 385 4.34 19.96 3.55
N SER A 386 4.69 19.16 4.55
CA SER A 386 6.05 19.15 5.14
C SER A 386 6.95 18.03 4.61
N SER A 387 6.51 17.26 3.60
CA SER A 387 7.36 16.21 3.02
C SER A 387 8.44 16.80 2.11
N PRO A 388 9.74 16.53 2.37
CA PRO A 388 10.80 16.95 1.45
C PRO A 388 10.66 16.24 0.10
N GLN A 389 10.23 14.97 0.07
CA GLN A 389 9.98 14.22 -1.17
C GLN A 389 8.87 14.88 -2.00
N ASN A 390 7.78 15.28 -1.37
CA ASN A 390 6.70 15.98 -2.06
C ASN A 390 7.17 17.35 -2.60
N HIS A 391 7.95 18.11 -1.84
CA HIS A 391 8.57 19.33 -2.33
C HIS A 391 9.49 19.09 -3.53
N ASN A 392 10.34 18.06 -3.49
CA ASN A 392 11.17 17.67 -4.64
C ASN A 392 10.32 17.33 -5.86
N ASN A 393 9.25 16.53 -5.69
CA ASN A 393 8.40 16.11 -6.81
C ASN A 393 7.58 17.28 -7.39
N LEU A 394 7.15 18.22 -6.56
CA LEU A 394 6.54 19.48 -7.03
C LEU A 394 7.55 20.34 -7.77
N GLY A 395 8.80 20.39 -7.30
CA GLY A 395 9.89 21.08 -8.00
C GLY A 395 10.12 20.51 -9.41
N ASP A 396 10.16 19.18 -9.52
CA ASP A 396 10.27 18.49 -10.82
C ASP A 396 9.07 18.80 -11.74
N LEU A 397 7.85 18.75 -11.19
CA LEU A 397 6.62 19.11 -11.91
C LEU A 397 6.71 20.51 -12.51
N TYR A 398 7.03 21.53 -11.71
CA TYR A 398 7.17 22.91 -12.20
C TYR A 398 8.33 23.05 -13.19
N GLY A 399 9.45 22.36 -12.93
CA GLY A 399 10.59 22.30 -13.83
C GLY A 399 10.21 21.76 -15.20
N ARG A 400 9.49 20.62 -15.28
CA ARG A 400 9.03 20.02 -16.53
C ARG A 400 8.06 20.93 -17.31
N ARG A 401 7.30 21.79 -16.61
CA ARG A 401 6.42 22.80 -17.22
C ARG A 401 7.14 24.07 -17.68
N GLY A 402 8.40 24.24 -17.30
CA GLY A 402 9.19 25.45 -17.60
C GLY A 402 9.10 26.54 -16.53
N ASP A 403 8.35 26.32 -15.46
CA ASP A 403 8.19 27.25 -14.34
C ASP A 403 9.39 27.15 -13.38
N LEU A 404 10.54 27.67 -13.82
CA LEU A 404 11.82 27.49 -13.12
C LEU A 404 11.89 28.15 -11.73
N GLN A 405 11.19 29.27 -11.52
CA GLN A 405 11.17 29.95 -10.23
C GLN A 405 10.39 29.15 -9.16
N PRO A 406 9.15 28.69 -9.42
CA PRO A 406 8.48 27.74 -8.52
C PRO A 406 9.29 26.45 -8.29
N ALA A 407 9.94 25.92 -9.33
CA ALA A 407 10.79 24.75 -9.19
C ALA A 407 11.93 24.98 -8.20
N GLU A 408 12.68 26.08 -8.38
CA GLU A 408 13.76 26.51 -7.48
C GLU A 408 13.28 26.62 -6.03
N TRP A 409 12.14 27.29 -5.79
CA TRP A 409 11.57 27.44 -4.46
C TRP A 409 11.25 26.08 -3.81
N HIS A 410 10.63 25.18 -4.56
CA HIS A 410 10.25 23.86 -4.07
C HIS A 410 11.48 22.99 -3.75
N PHE A 411 12.51 22.98 -4.59
CA PHE A 411 13.75 22.26 -4.28
C PHE A 411 14.48 22.84 -3.08
N LYS A 412 14.57 24.18 -2.98
CA LYS A 412 15.14 24.84 -1.79
C LYS A 412 14.39 24.45 -0.53
N LYS A 413 13.05 24.38 -0.57
CA LYS A 413 12.25 23.97 0.59
C LYS A 413 12.47 22.50 0.95
N ALA A 414 12.63 21.61 -0.04
CA ALA A 414 12.99 20.22 0.23
C ALA A 414 14.35 20.09 0.95
N ILE A 415 15.34 20.91 0.56
CA ILE A 415 16.66 20.95 1.18
C ILE A 415 16.62 21.60 2.57
N GLU A 416 15.79 22.63 2.78
CA GLU A 416 15.58 23.24 4.11
C GLU A 416 15.00 22.22 5.11
N ILE A 417 14.06 21.40 4.65
CA ILE A 417 13.41 20.36 5.48
C ILE A 417 14.34 19.15 5.69
N ASN A 418 15.16 18.82 4.69
CA ASN A 418 16.16 17.76 4.75
C ASN A 418 17.49 18.23 4.14
N PRO A 419 18.42 18.73 4.98
CA PRO A 419 19.70 19.28 4.51
C PRO A 419 20.61 18.29 3.76
N ASN A 420 20.37 16.98 3.87
CA ASN A 420 21.17 15.94 3.20
C ASN A 420 20.49 15.37 1.94
N TYR A 421 19.40 16.00 1.46
CA TYR A 421 18.60 15.44 0.37
C TYR A 421 19.27 15.59 -1.01
N ALA A 422 20.18 14.67 -1.31
CA ALA A 422 21.01 14.70 -2.51
C ALA A 422 20.22 14.78 -3.83
N ASP A 423 19.07 14.09 -3.94
CA ASP A 423 18.25 14.11 -5.15
C ASP A 423 17.63 15.50 -5.38
N ALA A 424 17.21 16.21 -4.31
CA ALA A 424 16.72 17.59 -4.41
C ALA A 424 17.83 18.59 -4.75
N MET A 425 19.04 18.38 -4.24
CA MET A 425 20.23 19.17 -4.62
C MET A 425 20.56 19.00 -6.11
N HIS A 426 20.57 17.76 -6.61
CA HIS A 426 20.75 17.46 -8.02
C HIS A 426 19.70 18.17 -8.90
N ASN A 427 18.43 18.11 -8.51
CA ASN A 427 17.36 18.75 -9.27
C ASN A 427 17.40 20.29 -9.21
N LEU A 428 17.81 20.86 -8.08
CA LEU A 428 18.07 22.30 -7.98
C LEU A 428 19.23 22.70 -8.89
N ALA A 429 20.30 21.90 -8.95
CA ALA A 429 21.42 22.14 -9.85
C ALA A 429 20.97 22.13 -11.33
N ASN A 430 20.19 21.12 -11.74
CA ASN A 430 19.59 21.08 -13.08
C ASN A 430 18.74 22.33 -13.38
N THR A 431 18.03 22.85 -12.37
CA THR A 431 17.23 24.08 -12.49
C THR A 431 18.11 25.31 -12.69
N TYR A 432 19.22 25.42 -11.94
CA TYR A 432 20.19 26.50 -12.11
C TYR A 432 20.88 26.48 -13.46
N VAL A 433 21.22 25.31 -14.01
CA VAL A 433 21.75 25.19 -15.39
C VAL A 433 20.77 25.80 -16.38
N ARG A 434 19.48 25.48 -16.28
CA ARG A 434 18.44 26.04 -17.16
C ARG A 434 18.22 27.53 -16.99
N LEU A 435 18.57 28.08 -15.82
CA LEU A 435 18.58 29.52 -15.54
C LEU A 435 19.89 30.22 -15.95
N GLY A 436 20.89 29.48 -16.46
CA GLY A 436 22.22 30.01 -16.79
C GLY A 436 23.11 30.32 -15.58
N ARG A 437 22.73 29.86 -14.38
CA ARG A 437 23.42 30.10 -13.11
C ARG A 437 24.43 28.99 -12.82
N PHE A 438 25.48 28.90 -13.64
CA PHE A 438 26.41 27.76 -13.62
C PHE A 438 27.18 27.59 -12.30
N ASP A 439 27.61 28.68 -11.65
CA ASP A 439 28.33 28.61 -10.37
C ASP A 439 27.46 28.02 -9.25
N GLU A 440 26.17 28.37 -9.21
CA GLU A 440 25.22 27.82 -8.25
C GLU A 440 24.92 26.34 -8.57
N ALA A 441 24.84 25.97 -9.85
CA ALA A 441 24.67 24.59 -10.27
C ALA A 441 25.85 23.70 -9.82
N ILE A 442 27.10 24.15 -10.02
CA ILE A 442 28.32 23.44 -9.61
C ILE A 442 28.27 23.15 -8.11
N LYS A 443 28.00 24.16 -7.27
CA LYS A 443 27.91 24.00 -5.81
C LYS A 443 26.87 22.96 -5.40
N MET A 444 25.71 22.95 -6.07
CA MET A 444 24.64 22.01 -5.75
C MET A 444 24.93 20.58 -6.22
N TYR A 445 25.58 20.38 -7.37
CA TYR A 445 26.04 19.05 -7.79
C TYR A 445 27.12 18.50 -6.85
N GLU A 446 28.08 19.33 -6.44
CA GLU A 446 29.11 18.93 -5.46
C GLU A 446 28.48 18.53 -4.13
N ALA A 447 27.53 19.32 -3.62
CA ALA A 447 26.78 18.98 -2.41
C ALA A 447 25.98 17.68 -2.56
N ALA A 448 25.35 17.44 -3.72
CA ALA A 448 24.64 16.20 -4.00
C ALA A 448 25.60 14.98 -3.96
N LEU A 449 26.78 15.10 -4.57
CA LEU A 449 27.80 14.05 -4.60
C LEU A 449 28.44 13.81 -3.23
N GLN A 450 28.59 14.85 -2.41
CA GLN A 450 29.08 14.71 -1.04
C GLN A 450 28.11 13.86 -0.19
N ASN A 451 26.80 14.07 -0.36
CA ASN A 451 25.77 13.33 0.37
C ASN A 451 25.50 11.94 -0.23
N LYS A 452 25.62 11.79 -1.55
CA LYS A 452 25.40 10.53 -2.27
C LYS A 452 26.42 10.39 -3.41
N PRO A 453 27.61 9.85 -3.12
CA PRO A 453 28.69 9.71 -4.10
C PRO A 453 28.35 8.84 -5.32
N SER A 454 27.29 8.03 -5.25
CA SER A 454 26.82 7.19 -6.35
C SER A 454 25.90 7.90 -7.36
N LEU A 455 25.62 9.20 -7.20
CA LEU A 455 24.84 10.00 -8.15
C LEU A 455 25.68 10.34 -9.40
N TRP A 456 25.91 9.33 -10.25
CA TRP A 456 26.68 9.49 -11.48
C TRP A 456 26.12 10.57 -12.42
N GLN A 457 24.80 10.82 -12.40
CA GLN A 457 24.18 11.89 -13.18
C GLN A 457 24.68 13.29 -12.74
N SER A 458 24.88 13.50 -11.44
CA SER A 458 25.45 14.75 -10.93
C SER A 458 26.89 14.93 -11.37
N GLU A 459 27.69 13.85 -11.32
CA GLU A 459 29.09 13.87 -11.75
C GLU A 459 29.21 14.19 -13.25
N GLN A 460 28.38 13.55 -14.08
CA GLN A 460 28.35 13.80 -15.51
C GLN A 460 28.01 15.27 -15.83
N GLN A 461 26.96 15.81 -15.20
CA GLN A 461 26.55 17.20 -15.45
C GLN A 461 27.60 18.20 -14.97
N LEU A 462 28.23 17.93 -13.82
CA LEU A 462 29.31 18.76 -13.29
C LEU A 462 30.49 18.84 -14.27
N LYS A 463 30.88 17.72 -14.88
CA LYS A 463 31.93 17.68 -15.90
C LYS A 463 31.57 18.51 -17.14
N ILE A 464 30.35 18.34 -17.66
CA ILE A 464 29.85 19.08 -18.83
C ILE A 464 29.90 20.59 -18.59
N ILE A 465 29.44 21.05 -17.43
CA ILE A 465 29.41 22.48 -17.10
C ILE A 465 30.83 23.05 -16.99
N ARG A 466 31.74 22.33 -16.34
CA ARG A 466 33.14 22.77 -16.20
C ARG A 466 33.83 22.87 -17.56
N GLU A 467 33.63 21.89 -18.46
CA GLU A 467 34.15 21.93 -19.83
C GLU A 467 33.57 23.11 -20.64
N TYR A 468 32.26 23.36 -20.50
CA TYR A 468 31.61 24.51 -21.13
C TYR A 468 32.18 25.86 -20.66
N LEU A 469 32.43 26.03 -19.36
CA LEU A 469 33.00 27.26 -18.84
C LEU A 469 34.45 27.48 -19.30
N VAL A 470 35.27 26.42 -19.32
CA VAL A 470 36.66 26.51 -19.83
C VAL A 470 36.69 26.88 -21.32
N THR A 471 35.78 26.35 -22.12
CA THR A 471 35.71 26.66 -23.57
C THR A 471 35.12 28.04 -23.84
N LYS A 472 34.18 28.51 -23.02
CA LYS A 472 33.60 29.86 -23.11
C LYS A 472 34.59 30.96 -22.73
N ASP A 473 35.44 30.71 -21.75
CA ASP A 473 36.38 31.70 -21.20
C ASP A 473 37.83 31.50 -21.72
N GLY A 474 38.05 30.59 -22.65
CA GLY A 474 39.35 30.32 -23.28
C GLY A 474 39.70 31.32 -24.40
N PRO A 475 40.99 31.60 -24.66
CA PRO A 475 41.39 32.40 -25.81
C PRO A 475 41.06 31.68 -27.13
N LEU A 476 40.46 32.40 -28.07
CA LEU A 476 40.13 31.94 -29.43
C LEU A 476 41.35 31.41 -30.21
#